data_AF-A0A2E7PT68-F1
#
_entry.id   AF-A0A2E7PT68-F1
#
_cell.length_a   1.000
_cell.length_b   1.000
_cell.length_c   1.000
_cell.angle_alpha   90.00
_cell.angle_beta   90.00
_cell.angle_gamma   90.00
#
_symmetry.space_group_name_H-M   'P 1'
#
loop_
_entity.id
_entity.type
_entity.pdbx_description
1 polymer ?
#
loop_
_entity_poly.entity_id
_entity_poly.type
_entity_poly.pdbx_seq_one_letter_code
_entity_poly.pdbx_strand_id
1 'polypeptide(L)'
;MYDRCVKRAKKVYENDSDSMVLRESASTVIPSGEKEPMVRTQIYLRQSEYNFCQAEAKRRDEPMAAVIRSYIDEKMEVPEDAWTNNPMLEPTPDDPDHKGHEDAGINHDHYVYGSPKKWMKVDGEWVEVPMPNDGGEEDHGVSAHVIPVEEKSSR
;
A
#
# COMPACT_ATOMS: atom_id res chain seq x y z
N MET A 1 36.82 -49.48 -22.37
CA MET A 1 36.26 -49.25 -23.71
C MET A 1 35.15 -48.22 -23.56
N TYR A 2 35.30 -47.05 -24.20
CA TYR A 2 34.40 -45.90 -24.04
C TYR A 2 33.34 -45.92 -25.14
N ASP A 3 32.07 -46.00 -24.79
CA ASP A 3 30.98 -45.70 -25.73
C ASP A 3 30.33 -44.35 -25.38
N ARG A 4 30.73 -43.33 -26.16
CA ARG A 4 30.11 -42.01 -26.23
C ARG A 4 28.91 -42.11 -27.16
N CYS A 5 27.70 -42.05 -26.63
CA CYS A 5 26.50 -41.84 -27.44
C CYS A 5 26.22 -40.33 -27.53
N VAL A 6 26.70 -39.70 -28.61
CA VAL A 6 26.38 -38.32 -28.97
C VAL A 6 24.99 -38.31 -29.62
N LYS A 7 23.99 -37.73 -28.98
CA LYS A 7 22.68 -37.46 -29.61
C LYS A 7 22.59 -35.98 -29.99
N ARG A 8 22.39 -35.78 -31.29
CA ARG A 8 22.30 -34.51 -32.04
C ARG A 8 21.32 -33.51 -31.44
N ALA A 9 21.70 -32.24 -31.51
CA ALA A 9 20.85 -31.08 -31.29
C ALA A 9 19.67 -31.06 -32.28
N LYS A 10 18.47 -30.76 -31.77
CA LYS A 10 17.34 -30.28 -32.57
C LYS A 10 17.22 -28.77 -32.34
N LYS A 11 17.24 -28.03 -33.43
CA LYS A 11 17.00 -26.58 -33.52
C LYS A 11 15.48 -26.31 -33.57
N VAL A 12 15.10 -25.03 -33.47
CA VAL A 12 13.75 -24.42 -33.59
C VAL A 12 13.06 -24.33 -32.22
N TYR A 13 12.77 -23.14 -31.66
CA TYR A 13 12.02 -22.02 -32.26
C TYR A 13 12.67 -20.64 -32.06
N GLU A 14 12.57 -19.82 -33.10
CA GLU A 14 12.71 -18.36 -33.05
C GLU A 14 11.60 -17.83 -32.14
N ASN A 15 11.97 -17.12 -31.08
CA ASN A 15 11.02 -16.25 -30.39
C ASN A 15 11.16 -14.89 -31.05
N ASP A 16 10.17 -14.53 -31.86
CA ASP A 16 9.97 -13.16 -32.29
C ASP A 16 9.89 -12.28 -31.04
N SER A 17 10.85 -11.36 -30.93
CA SER A 17 10.85 -10.29 -29.96
C SER A 17 9.68 -9.35 -30.25
N ASP A 18 8.52 -9.67 -29.69
CA ASP A 18 7.37 -8.77 -29.73
C ASP A 18 7.13 -8.14 -28.36
N SER A 19 7.32 -6.82 -28.34
CA SER A 19 6.86 -5.85 -27.35
C SER A 19 7.43 -5.90 -25.93
N MET A 20 8.38 -4.99 -25.68
CA MET A 20 8.51 -4.33 -24.38
C MET A 20 7.17 -3.65 -24.03
N VAL A 21 6.32 -4.34 -23.27
CA VAL A 21 5.19 -3.69 -22.59
C VAL A 21 5.52 -3.69 -21.11
N LEU A 22 5.88 -2.51 -20.59
CA LEU A 22 5.98 -2.26 -19.16
C LEU A 22 4.61 -2.56 -18.55
N ARG A 23 4.51 -3.68 -17.83
CA ARG A 23 3.28 -4.09 -17.16
C ARG A 23 3.13 -3.27 -15.88
N GLU A 24 2.46 -2.13 -16.02
CA GLU A 24 1.99 -1.31 -14.92
C GLU A 24 1.12 -2.19 -14.00
N SER A 25 1.56 -2.36 -12.76
CA SER A 25 0.90 -3.23 -11.78
C SER A 25 -0.28 -2.47 -11.17
N ALA A 26 -1.34 -2.28 -11.94
CA ALA A 26 -2.61 -1.82 -11.41
C ALA A 26 -3.25 -2.99 -10.63
N SER A 27 -3.31 -2.83 -9.30
CA SER A 27 -4.01 -3.69 -8.36
C SER A 27 -5.45 -3.93 -8.84
N THR A 28 -5.65 -5.03 -9.56
CA THR A 28 -6.97 -5.45 -10.02
C THR A 28 -7.67 -6.11 -8.84
N VAL A 29 -8.78 -5.52 -8.39
CA VAL A 29 -9.69 -6.16 -7.43
C VAL A 29 -10.28 -7.38 -8.13
N ILE A 30 -9.81 -8.57 -7.76
CA ILE A 30 -10.25 -9.83 -8.35
C ILE A 30 -11.61 -10.20 -7.73
N PRO A 31 -12.67 -10.45 -8.54
CA PRO A 31 -13.94 -10.95 -8.02
C PRO A 31 -13.75 -12.32 -7.35
N SER A 32 -14.45 -12.52 -6.23
CA SER A 32 -14.35 -13.60 -5.21
C SER A 32 -14.33 -15.08 -5.68
N GLY A 33 -14.20 -15.40 -6.97
CA GLY A 33 -14.22 -16.77 -7.50
C GLY A 33 -13.10 -17.12 -8.49
N GLU A 34 -12.29 -16.16 -8.94
CA GLU A 34 -11.17 -16.45 -9.84
C GLU A 34 -9.89 -16.69 -9.02
N LYS A 35 -9.25 -17.86 -9.21
CA LYS A 35 -7.96 -18.14 -8.58
C LYS A 35 -6.95 -17.11 -9.09
N GLU A 36 -6.34 -16.38 -8.16
CA GLU A 36 -5.28 -15.43 -8.50
C GLU A 36 -4.24 -16.09 -9.41
N PRO A 37 -3.74 -15.39 -10.44
CA PRO A 37 -2.76 -15.95 -11.35
C PRO A 37 -1.50 -16.35 -10.58
N MET A 38 -1.06 -17.61 -10.72
CA MET A 38 0.11 -18.11 -10.01
C MET A 38 1.36 -17.34 -10.42
N VAL A 39 1.93 -16.58 -9.49
CA VAL A 39 3.18 -15.83 -9.68
C VAL A 39 4.38 -16.75 -9.47
N ARG A 40 5.31 -16.78 -10.44
CA ARG A 40 6.57 -17.53 -10.33
C ARG A 40 7.66 -16.65 -9.73
N THR A 41 8.09 -16.99 -8.52
CA THR A 41 9.21 -16.33 -7.83
C THR A 41 10.47 -17.18 -7.87
N GLN A 42 11.63 -16.56 -8.10
CA GLN A 42 12.94 -17.22 -8.03
C GLN A 42 13.58 -16.91 -6.68
N ILE A 43 14.08 -17.94 -6.00
CA ILE A 43 14.80 -17.81 -4.73
C ILE A 43 16.16 -18.51 -4.85
N TYR A 44 17.20 -17.90 -4.27
CA TYR A 44 18.53 -18.49 -4.21
C TYR A 44 18.70 -19.20 -2.86
N LEU A 45 19.04 -20.48 -2.92
CA LEU A 45 19.28 -21.33 -1.74
C LEU A 45 20.74 -21.78 -1.72
N ARG A 46 21.29 -21.99 -0.53
CA ARG A 46 22.56 -22.70 -0.38
C ARG A 46 22.36 -24.16 -0.77
N GLN A 47 23.45 -24.83 -1.17
CA GLN A 47 23.39 -26.22 -1.59
C GLN A 47 22.80 -27.15 -0.52
N SER A 48 23.10 -26.89 0.76
CA SER A 48 22.55 -27.65 1.89
C SER A 48 21.03 -27.49 2.02
N GLU A 49 20.51 -26.27 1.84
CA GLU A 49 19.08 -25.95 1.92
C GLU A 49 18.31 -26.57 0.75
N TYR A 50 18.88 -26.49 -0.46
CA TYR A 50 18.30 -27.15 -1.62
C TYR A 50 18.19 -28.67 -1.41
N ASN A 51 19.26 -29.29 -0.91
CA ASN A 51 19.28 -30.73 -0.64
C ASN A 51 18.25 -31.12 0.44
N PHE A 52 18.08 -30.28 1.47
CA PHE A 52 17.07 -30.45 2.50
C PHE A 52 15.65 -30.42 1.90
N CYS A 53 15.32 -29.38 1.13
CA CYS A 53 14.00 -29.27 0.48
C CYS A 53 13.73 -30.44 -0.48
N GLN A 54 14.74 -30.91 -1.20
CA GLN A 54 14.61 -32.07 -2.09
C GLN A 54 14.38 -33.37 -1.30
N ALA A 55 15.07 -33.58 -0.18
CA ALA A 55 14.87 -34.75 0.67
C ALA A 55 13.47 -34.75 1.31
N GLU A 56 13.01 -33.59 1.78
CA GLU A 56 11.67 -33.42 2.32
C GLU A 56 10.57 -33.66 1.28
N ALA A 57 10.76 -33.15 0.06
CA ALA A 57 9.84 -33.42 -1.05
C ALA A 57 9.70 -34.92 -1.33
N LYS A 58 10.83 -35.65 -1.37
CA LYS A 58 10.82 -37.11 -1.53
C LYS A 58 10.17 -37.83 -0.35
N ARG A 59 10.34 -37.33 0.87
CA ARG A 59 9.76 -37.93 2.08
C ARG A 59 8.23 -37.80 2.12
N ARG A 60 7.71 -36.66 1.64
CA ARG A 60 6.27 -36.33 1.65
C ARG A 60 5.53 -36.74 0.36
N ASP A 61 6.26 -37.20 -0.67
CA ASP A 61 5.74 -37.47 -2.01
C ASP A 61 5.04 -36.26 -2.65
N GLU A 62 5.61 -35.06 -2.40
CA GLU A 62 5.09 -33.78 -2.87
C GLU A 62 6.11 -33.07 -3.75
N PRO A 63 5.67 -32.19 -4.69
CA PRO A 63 6.60 -31.37 -5.43
C PRO A 63 7.34 -30.42 -4.48
N MET A 64 8.63 -30.20 -4.72
CA MET A 64 9.47 -29.31 -3.91
C MET A 64 8.89 -27.91 -3.73
N ALA A 65 8.15 -27.40 -4.73
CA ALA A 65 7.45 -26.12 -4.64
C ALA A 65 6.33 -26.11 -3.59
N ALA A 66 5.58 -27.21 -3.42
CA ALA A 66 4.55 -27.31 -2.38
C ALA A 66 5.16 -27.33 -0.98
N VAL A 67 6.26 -28.06 -0.81
CA VAL A 67 7.02 -28.07 0.45
C VAL A 67 7.52 -26.67 0.81
N ILE A 68 8.12 -25.95 -0.15
CA ILE A 68 8.59 -24.57 0.06
C ILE A 68 7.43 -23.66 0.45
N ARG A 69 6.26 -23.76 -0.21
CA ARG A 69 5.08 -22.98 0.16
C ARG A 69 4.63 -23.29 1.58
N SER A 70 4.52 -24.56 1.96
CA SER A 70 4.09 -24.92 3.33
C SER A 70 4.98 -24.32 4.42
N TYR A 71 6.30 -24.26 4.19
CA TYR A 71 7.22 -23.64 5.13
C TYR A 71 7.11 -22.11 5.14
N ILE A 72 6.85 -21.50 3.99
CA ILE A 72 6.60 -20.05 3.91
C ILE A 72 5.30 -19.72 4.64
N ASP A 73 4.23 -20.45 4.36
CA ASP A 73 2.91 -20.25 4.96
C ASP A 73 3.00 -20.39 6.48
N GLU A 74 3.67 -21.43 6.99
CA GLU A 74 3.87 -21.65 8.44
C GLU A 74 4.63 -20.49 9.12
N LYS A 75 5.56 -19.83 8.42
CA LYS A 75 6.39 -18.74 9.01
C LYS A 75 5.84 -17.34 8.75
N MET A 76 5.06 -17.18 7.70
CA MET A 76 4.46 -15.92 7.30
C MET A 76 3.01 -15.80 7.75
N GLU A 77 2.46 -16.81 8.42
CA GLU A 77 1.16 -16.74 9.07
C GLU A 77 1.16 -15.58 10.07
N VAL A 78 0.34 -14.58 9.77
CA VAL A 78 0.09 -13.45 10.67
C VAL A 78 -0.91 -13.95 11.71
N PRO A 79 -0.57 -13.93 13.01
CA PRO A 79 -1.52 -14.32 14.05
C PRO A 79 -2.81 -13.51 13.93
N GLU A 80 -3.97 -14.13 14.16
CA GLU A 80 -5.27 -13.43 14.13
C GLU A 80 -5.28 -12.23 15.09
N ASP A 81 -4.58 -12.37 16.22
CA ASP A 81 -4.43 -11.35 17.25
C ASP A 81 -3.44 -10.22 16.89
N ALA A 82 -2.71 -10.34 15.77
CA ALA A 82 -1.65 -9.40 15.41
C ALA A 82 -2.17 -7.99 15.14
N TRP A 83 -3.42 -7.85 14.68
CA TRP A 83 -4.05 -6.55 14.45
C TRP A 83 -4.69 -6.00 15.72
N THR A 84 -5.28 -6.86 16.55
CA THR A 84 -5.98 -6.44 17.78
C THR A 84 -5.00 -6.04 18.88
N ASN A 85 -3.87 -6.75 19.01
CA ASN A 85 -2.86 -6.50 20.04
C ASN A 85 -1.64 -5.74 19.48
N ASN A 86 -1.82 -4.97 18.40
CA ASN A 86 -0.74 -4.18 17.85
C ASN A 86 -0.52 -2.92 18.71
N PRO A 87 0.64 -2.75 19.38
CA PRO A 87 0.92 -1.57 20.19
C PRO A 87 0.94 -0.27 19.36
N MET A 88 1.14 -0.35 18.04
CA MET A 88 1.07 0.81 17.14
C MET A 88 -0.35 1.24 16.79
N LEU A 89 -1.34 0.38 17.06
CA LEU A 89 -2.76 0.67 16.84
C LEU A 89 -3.50 0.93 18.15
N GLU A 90 -2.79 0.93 19.28
CA GLU A 90 -3.36 1.37 20.55
C GLU A 90 -3.82 2.83 20.41
N PRO A 91 -5.02 3.18 20.92
CA PRO A 91 -5.47 4.55 20.90
C PRO A 91 -4.47 5.40 21.68
N THR A 92 -4.01 6.50 21.06
CA THR A 92 -3.14 7.47 21.72
C THR A 92 -3.81 7.92 23.02
N PRO A 93 -3.13 7.83 24.17
CA PRO A 93 -3.66 8.34 25.42
C PRO A 93 -4.07 9.81 25.26
N ASP A 94 -5.31 10.13 25.61
CA ASP A 94 -5.78 11.51 25.61
C ASP A 94 -5.07 12.26 26.73
N ASP A 95 -4.26 13.26 26.37
CA ASP A 95 -3.56 14.13 27.31
C ASP A 95 -4.46 15.34 27.61
N PRO A 96 -5.03 15.47 28.83
CA PRO A 96 -5.94 16.57 29.16
C PRO A 96 -5.28 17.95 29.06
N ASP A 97 -3.95 18.02 29.15
CA ASP A 97 -3.18 19.25 29.03
C ASP A 97 -2.86 19.59 27.57
N HIS A 98 -3.06 18.65 26.63
CA HIS A 98 -2.85 18.87 25.21
C HIS A 98 -4.01 19.67 24.60
N LYS A 99 -3.73 20.93 24.26
CA LYS A 99 -4.66 21.82 23.55
C LYS A 99 -4.32 21.88 22.06
N GLY A 100 -4.79 20.88 21.32
CA GLY A 100 -4.68 20.84 19.85
C GLY A 100 -5.81 21.62 19.15
N HIS A 101 -5.61 21.93 17.87
CA HIS A 101 -6.67 22.44 17.01
C HIS A 101 -7.49 21.29 16.42
N GLU A 102 -8.83 21.38 16.50
CA GLU A 102 -9.76 20.35 16.00
C GLU A 102 -9.57 20.09 14.50
N ASP A 103 -9.22 21.11 13.72
CA ASP A 103 -9.00 21.04 12.28
C ASP A 103 -7.55 20.77 11.88
N ALA A 104 -6.64 20.47 12.83
CA ALA A 104 -5.22 20.28 12.52
C ALA A 104 -4.96 19.14 11.52
N GLY A 105 -5.76 18.07 11.55
CA GLY A 105 -5.64 16.96 10.59
C GLY A 105 -6.06 17.33 9.17
N ILE A 106 -6.96 18.31 9.02
CA ILE A 106 -7.53 18.71 7.72
C ILE A 106 -6.77 19.93 7.16
N ASN A 107 -6.40 20.87 8.03
CA ASN A 107 -5.71 22.12 7.71
C ASN A 107 -4.25 22.10 8.19
N HIS A 108 -3.56 20.97 8.04
CA HIS A 108 -2.16 20.85 8.49
C HIS A 108 -1.25 21.91 7.86
N ASP A 109 -1.44 22.22 6.56
CA ASP A 109 -0.65 23.24 5.87
C ASP A 109 -0.80 24.65 6.48
N HIS A 110 -1.98 24.98 7.00
CA HIS A 110 -2.19 26.26 7.67
C HIS A 110 -1.37 26.36 8.96
N TYR A 111 -1.32 25.27 9.74
CA TYR A 111 -0.64 25.26 11.03
C TYR A 111 0.87 25.04 10.94
N VAL A 112 1.33 24.30 9.93
CA VAL A 112 2.76 24.05 9.70
C VAL A 112 3.41 25.18 8.89
N TYR A 113 2.74 25.67 7.86
CA TYR A 113 3.33 26.59 6.87
C TYR A 113 2.67 27.98 6.82
N GLY A 114 1.59 28.22 7.57
CA GLY A 114 0.91 29.52 7.58
C GLY A 114 0.02 29.78 6.35
N SER A 115 -0.23 28.75 5.52
CA SER A 115 -1.13 28.84 4.36
C SER A 115 -2.56 29.21 4.78
N PRO A 116 -3.38 29.82 3.91
CA PRO A 116 -4.80 30.00 4.18
C PRO A 116 -5.49 28.67 4.51
N LYS A 117 -6.47 28.68 5.43
CA LYS A 117 -7.26 27.48 5.74
C LYS A 117 -8.06 27.03 4.52
N LYS A 118 -7.99 25.73 4.22
CA LYS A 118 -8.73 25.14 3.11
C LYS A 118 -10.15 24.74 3.53
N TRP A 119 -10.33 24.33 4.79
CA TRP A 119 -11.63 23.89 5.30
C TRP A 119 -12.01 24.68 6.54
N MET A 120 -13.28 25.05 6.65
CA MET A 120 -13.82 25.71 7.84
C MET A 120 -15.15 25.08 8.24
N LYS A 121 -15.39 24.97 9.55
CA LYS A 121 -16.63 24.43 10.10
C LYS A 121 -17.69 25.54 10.15
N VAL A 122 -18.73 25.41 9.33
CA VAL A 122 -19.89 26.33 9.28
C VAL A 122 -21.14 25.53 9.62
N ASP A 123 -21.89 25.95 10.62
CA ASP A 123 -23.11 25.25 11.11
C ASP A 123 -22.91 23.75 11.44
N GLY A 124 -21.68 23.37 11.83
CA GLY A 124 -21.32 21.99 12.17
C GLY A 124 -20.87 21.15 10.98
N GLU A 125 -20.97 21.66 9.75
CA GLU A 125 -20.48 20.99 8.54
C GLU A 125 -19.14 21.59 8.08
N TRP A 126 -18.25 20.73 7.55
CA TRP A 126 -16.97 21.17 7.00
C TRP A 126 -17.16 21.65 5.55
N VAL A 127 -16.92 22.94 5.32
CA VAL A 127 -17.06 23.57 4.01
C VAL A 127 -15.69 24.01 3.51
N GLU A 128 -15.41 23.79 2.22
CA GLU A 128 -14.19 24.27 1.57
C GLU A 128 -14.22 25.80 1.45
N VAL A 129 -13.17 26.45 1.93
CA VAL A 129 -13.01 27.90 1.89
C VAL A 129 -12.46 28.27 0.50
N PRO A 130 -13.07 29.25 -0.19
CA PRO A 130 -12.50 29.77 -1.43
C PRO A 130 -11.08 30.28 -1.16
N MET A 131 -10.10 29.79 -1.93
CA MET A 131 -8.72 30.26 -1.84
C MET A 131 -8.70 31.78 -2.07
N PRO A 132 -7.93 32.55 -1.27
CA PRO A 132 -7.74 33.96 -1.54
C PRO A 132 -7.09 34.10 -2.92
N ASN A 133 -7.73 34.84 -3.83
CA ASN A 133 -7.23 35.08 -5.18
C ASN A 133 -5.88 35.81 -5.09
N ASP A 134 -4.83 35.22 -5.65
CA ASP A 134 -3.42 35.63 -5.60
C ASP A 134 -3.12 36.95 -6.37
N GLY A 135 -4.06 37.89 -6.40
CA GLY A 135 -3.98 39.14 -7.16
C GLY A 135 -4.17 40.36 -6.27
N GLY A 136 -3.08 40.83 -5.65
CA GLY A 136 -3.03 42.15 -5.00
C GLY A 136 -1.96 42.21 -3.91
N GLU A 137 -0.96 43.07 -4.10
CA GLU A 137 -0.07 43.55 -3.04
C GLU A 137 -0.91 44.22 -1.94
N GLU A 138 -1.24 43.53 -0.85
CA GLU A 138 -1.75 44.19 0.35
C GLU A 138 -1.14 43.59 1.63
N ASP A 139 -0.74 44.51 2.50
CA ASP A 139 0.13 44.38 3.66
C ASP A 139 -0.27 43.29 4.67
N HIS A 140 0.75 42.77 5.35
CA HIS A 140 0.62 41.92 6.53
C HIS A 140 -0.26 42.59 7.61
N GLY A 141 -1.54 42.23 7.64
CA GLY A 141 -2.48 42.64 8.65
C GLY A 141 -3.57 41.60 8.82
N VAL A 142 -3.61 40.98 10.01
CA VAL A 142 -4.64 40.05 10.46
C VAL A 142 -6.04 40.59 10.11
N SER A 143 -6.71 39.98 9.13
CA SER A 143 -8.10 40.30 8.81
C SER A 143 -8.91 39.01 8.79
N ALA A 144 -9.54 38.73 9.95
CA ALA A 144 -10.64 37.80 10.02
C ALA A 144 -11.78 38.36 9.16
N HIS A 145 -11.85 37.96 7.89
CA HIS A 145 -13.04 38.15 7.08
C HIS A 145 -14.14 37.25 7.62
N VAL A 146 -14.96 37.84 8.49
CA VAL A 146 -16.25 37.33 8.92
C VAL A 146 -17.12 37.21 7.67
N ILE A 147 -17.44 35.99 7.25
CA ILE A 147 -18.47 35.74 6.25
C ILE A 147 -19.80 36.20 6.86
N PRO A 148 -20.53 37.17 6.28
CA PRO A 148 -21.84 37.54 6.78
C PRO A 148 -22.81 36.39 6.51
N VAL A 149 -23.28 35.74 7.57
CA VAL A 149 -24.39 34.78 7.51
C VAL A 149 -25.66 35.60 7.22
N GLU A 150 -26.21 35.49 6.02
CA GLU A 150 -27.54 35.98 5.72
C GLU A 150 -28.57 35.18 6.55
N GLU A 151 -29.11 35.83 7.59
CA GLU A 151 -30.31 35.38 8.29
C GLU A 151 -31.46 35.25 7.29
N LYS A 152 -31.78 34.01 6.89
CA LYS A 152 -33.08 33.72 6.28
C LYS A 152 -34.17 33.90 7.34
N SER A 153 -34.68 35.12 7.41
CA SER A 153 -35.90 35.48 8.14
C SER A 153 -37.07 34.63 7.64
N SER A 154 -37.50 33.69 8.47
CA SER A 154 -38.74 32.94 8.27
C SER A 154 -39.95 33.86 8.42
N ARG A 155 -40.77 33.96 7.37
CA ARG A 155 -42.16 34.43 7.40
C ARG A 155 -42.99 33.62 6.42
#